data_AF-A0AA97HK14-F1
#
_entry.id   AF-A0AA97HK14-F1
#
_cell.length_a   1.000
_cell.length_b   1.000
_cell.length_c   1.000
_cell.angle_alpha   90.00
_cell.angle_beta   90.00
_cell.angle_gamma   90.00
#
_symmetry.space_group_name_H-M   'P 1'
#
loop_
_entity.id
_entity.type
_entity.pdbx_description
1 polymer ?
#
loop_
_entity_poly.entity_id
_entity_poly.type
_entity_poly.pdbx_seq_one_letter_code
_entity_poly.pdbx_strand_id
1 'polypeptide(L)'
;MATILETGNHIAQNGDGNLRRETAQRFVLAIKGAFSGAAPWRPVVFPVTDEILSWIDTFPDYAGRNKAPDKPEGTSFGDLTIIQEFEKACARFPMSEVFIWSLDSDLQSYRQNP
;
A
#
# COMPACT_ATOMS: atom_id res chain seq x y z
N MET A 1 -2.22 -2.18 5.29
CA MET A 1 -1.20 -3.08 5.89
C MET A 1 0.07 -3.14 5.06
N ALA A 2 0.00 -3.47 3.76
CA ALA A 2 1.16 -3.61 2.88
C ALA A 2 2.17 -2.45 2.98
N THR A 3 1.70 -1.20 2.92
CA THR A 3 2.57 -0.01 3.04
C THR A 3 3.45 -0.02 4.31
N ILE A 4 2.93 -0.51 5.45
CA ILE A 4 3.69 -0.59 6.71
C ILE A 4 4.77 -1.67 6.60
N LEU A 5 4.41 -2.84 6.06
CA LEU A 5 5.33 -3.97 5.92
C LEU A 5 6.45 -3.67 4.91
N GLU A 6 6.10 -3.15 3.73
CA GLU A 6 7.07 -2.80 2.69
C GLU A 6 7.98 -1.65 3.10
N THR A 7 7.45 -0.62 3.77
CA THR A 7 8.31 0.46 4.31
C THR A 7 9.32 -0.10 5.32
N GLY A 8 8.90 -1.03 6.17
CA GLY A 8 9.81 -1.73 7.09
C GLY A 8 10.91 -2.51 6.36
N ASN A 9 10.55 -3.21 5.28
CA ASN A 9 11.50 -3.94 4.44
C ASN A 9 12.50 -2.99 3.75
N HIS A 10 12.04 -1.86 3.21
CA HIS A 10 12.92 -0.84 2.62
C HIS A 10 13.88 -0.24 3.65
N ILE A 11 13.44 -0.02 4.89
CA ILE A 11 14.32 0.45 5.97
C ILE A 11 15.45 -0.56 6.23
N ALA A 12 15.20 -1.87 6.14
CA ALA A 12 16.23 -2.89 6.32
C ALA A 12 17.34 -2.82 5.26
N GLN A 13 17.04 -2.25 4.10
CA GLN A 13 17.97 -2.08 2.96
C GLN A 13 18.60 -0.67 2.92
N ASN A 14 18.27 0.20 3.87
CA ASN A 14 18.70 1.60 3.86
C ASN A 14 20.10 1.81 4.47
N GLY A 15 21.12 2.03 3.64
CA GLY A 15 22.44 2.49 4.09
C GLY A 15 23.09 1.62 5.16
N ASP A 16 23.67 2.24 6.20
CA ASP A 16 24.34 1.56 7.31
C ASP A 16 23.43 1.32 8.53
N GLY A 17 23.96 0.66 9.56
CA GLY A 17 23.18 0.36 10.77
C GLY A 17 22.65 1.58 11.52
N ASN A 18 23.35 2.72 11.47
CA ASN A 18 22.92 3.96 12.12
C ASN A 18 21.75 4.58 11.35
N LEU A 19 21.87 4.69 10.02
CA LEU A 19 20.81 5.19 9.14
C LEU A 19 19.55 4.34 9.23
N ARG A 20 19.68 3.01 9.29
CA ARG A 20 18.53 2.11 9.52
C ARG A 20 17.85 2.39 10.84
N ARG A 21 18.61 2.56 11.93
CA ARG A 21 18.06 2.84 13.26
C ARG A 21 17.33 4.18 13.30
N GLU A 22 17.94 5.25 12.79
CA GLU A 22 17.33 6.58 12.77
C GLU A 22 16.05 6.60 11.92
N THR A 23 16.08 5.93 10.77
CA THR A 23 14.91 5.84 9.88
C THR A 23 13.79 5.01 10.52
N ALA A 24 14.12 3.91 11.18
CA ALA A 24 13.16 3.11 11.93
C ALA A 24 12.50 3.91 13.08
N GLN A 25 13.24 4.78 13.77
CA GLN A 25 12.67 5.63 14.81
C GLN A 25 11.63 6.62 14.26
N ARG A 26 11.94 7.27 13.13
CA ARG A 26 11.00 8.16 12.42
C ARG A 26 9.76 7.40 11.94
N PHE A 27 9.95 6.21 11.39
CA PHE A 27 8.86 5.32 10.98
C PHE A 27 7.95 4.95 12.16
N VAL A 28 8.52 4.53 13.29
CA VAL A 28 7.74 4.20 14.49
C VAL A 28 6.94 5.40 15.00
N LEU A 29 7.54 6.59 15.02
CA LEU A 29 6.84 7.81 15.43
C LEU A 29 5.63 8.09 14.52
N ALA A 30 5.81 8.00 13.20
CA ALA A 30 4.76 8.23 12.22
C ALA A 30 3.61 7.22 12.37
N ILE A 31 3.92 5.92 12.43
CA ILE A 31 2.91 4.86 12.57
C ILE A 31 2.15 4.98 13.89
N LYS A 32 2.85 5.17 15.01
CA LYS A 32 2.19 5.37 16.31
C LYS A 32 1.29 6.61 16.32
N GLY A 33 1.75 7.70 15.70
CA GLY A 33 0.95 8.91 15.53
C GLY A 33 -0.34 8.69 14.74
N ALA A 34 -0.30 7.84 13.70
CA ALA A 34 -1.47 7.48 12.92
C ALA A 34 -2.50 6.67 13.72
N PHE A 35 -2.03 5.72 14.53
CA PHE A 35 -2.90 4.90 15.39
C PHE A 35 -3.48 5.67 16.59
N SER A 36 -2.73 6.63 17.16
CA SER A 36 -3.22 7.46 18.27
C SER A 36 -4.08 8.64 17.81
N GLY A 37 -4.18 8.88 16.51
CA GLY A 37 -4.91 10.02 15.93
C GLY A 37 -4.14 11.35 16.01
N ALA A 38 -2.85 11.33 16.35
CA ALA A 38 -1.98 12.51 16.34
C ALA A 38 -1.54 12.91 14.93
N ALA A 39 -1.46 11.95 13.99
CA ALA A 39 -1.18 12.24 12.58
C ALA A 39 -2.46 12.66 11.84
N PRO A 40 -2.35 13.48 10.77
CA PRO A 40 -3.51 13.90 9.96
C PRO A 40 -4.07 12.79 9.06
N TRP A 41 -3.54 11.57 9.17
CA TRP A 41 -3.94 10.38 8.43
C TRP A 41 -4.06 9.21 9.39
N ARG A 42 -4.88 8.21 9.02
CA ARG A 42 -5.15 7.02 9.82
C ARG A 42 -4.97 5.77 8.97
N PRO A 43 -4.51 4.65 9.56
CA PRO A 43 -4.52 3.38 8.86
C PRO A 43 -5.96 2.98 8.49
N VAL A 44 -6.13 2.37 7.31
CA VAL A 44 -7.34 1.59 7.02
C VAL A 44 -7.45 0.42 8.00
N VAL A 45 -8.67 -0.07 8.21
CA VAL A 45 -8.88 -1.32 8.94
C VAL A 45 -8.09 -2.41 8.24
N PHE A 46 -7.30 -3.16 8.98
CA PHE A 46 -6.52 -4.24 8.38
C PHE A 46 -7.44 -5.34 7.89
N PRO A 47 -7.14 -5.92 6.72
CA PRO A 47 -8.01 -6.90 6.13
C PRO A 47 -8.18 -8.10 7.05
N VAL A 48 -9.42 -8.59 7.17
CA VAL A 48 -9.72 -9.81 7.91
C VAL A 48 -9.44 -11.03 7.03
N THR A 49 -9.39 -12.22 7.63
CA THR A 49 -9.07 -13.48 6.94
C THR A 49 -9.89 -13.68 5.67
N ASP A 50 -11.20 -13.44 5.72
CA ASP A 50 -12.08 -13.65 4.56
C ASP A 50 -11.76 -12.70 3.40
N GLU A 51 -11.36 -11.45 3.68
CA GLU A 51 -10.93 -10.52 2.64
C GLU A 51 -9.62 -10.97 2.00
N ILE A 52 -8.67 -11.44 2.82
CA ILE A 52 -7.39 -11.97 2.31
C ILE A 52 -7.65 -13.21 1.43
N LEU A 53 -8.54 -14.11 1.85
CA LEU A 53 -8.92 -15.28 1.06
C LEU A 53 -9.58 -14.89 -0.26
N SER A 54 -10.47 -13.89 -0.27
CA SER A 54 -11.04 -13.39 -1.52
C SER A 54 -9.98 -12.81 -2.45
N TRP A 55 -9.00 -12.08 -1.92
CA TRP A 55 -7.96 -11.46 -2.74
C TRP A 55 -6.94 -12.47 -3.25
N ILE A 56 -6.55 -13.45 -2.43
CA ILE A 56 -5.55 -14.46 -2.83
C ILE A 56 -6.05 -15.32 -3.99
N ASP A 57 -7.35 -15.60 -4.08
CA ASP A 57 -7.94 -16.34 -5.19
C ASP A 57 -7.81 -15.59 -6.52
N THR A 58 -7.85 -14.25 -6.49
CA THR A 58 -7.66 -13.41 -7.68
C THR A 58 -6.19 -13.18 -8.03
N PHE A 59 -5.27 -13.36 -7.07
CA PHE A 59 -3.87 -12.98 -7.23
C PHE A 59 -3.15 -13.60 -8.45
N PRO A 60 -3.34 -14.89 -8.80
CA PRO A 60 -2.69 -15.49 -9.97
C PRO A 60 -2.93 -14.72 -11.27
N ASP A 61 -4.13 -14.16 -11.45
CA ASP A 61 -4.48 -13.39 -12.64
C ASP A 61 -3.73 -12.06 -12.71
N TYR A 62 -3.40 -11.46 -11.57
CA TYR A 62 -2.64 -10.21 -11.47
C TYR A 62 -1.13 -10.44 -11.54
N ALA A 63 -0.65 -11.55 -11.00
CA ALA A 63 0.76 -11.92 -11.01
C ALA A 63 1.28 -12.24 -12.42
N GLY A 64 0.42 -12.78 -13.30
CA GLY A 64 0.79 -13.12 -14.68
C GLY A 64 0.70 -11.96 -15.70
N ARG A 65 0.19 -10.79 -15.29
CA ARG A 65 0.01 -9.64 -16.19
C ARG A 65 1.21 -8.70 -16.09
N ASN A 66 1.76 -8.31 -17.24
CA ASN A 66 2.72 -7.21 -17.29
C ASN A 66 2.05 -5.92 -16.82
N LYS A 67 2.67 -5.19 -15.88
CA LYS A 67 2.18 -3.89 -15.41
C LYS A 67 2.12 -2.85 -16.55
N ALA A 68 3.07 -2.93 -17.49
CA ALA A 68 3.11 -2.10 -18.70
C ALA A 68 3.85 -2.83 -19.84
N PRO A 69 3.73 -2.40 -21.12
CA PRO A 69 4.47 -3.01 -22.23
C PRO A 69 5.98 -3.09 -22.02
N ASP A 70 6.55 -2.13 -21.29
CA ASP A 70 7.97 -1.99 -20.93
C ASP A 70 8.30 -2.50 -19.52
N LYS A 71 7.31 -2.98 -18.75
CA LYS A 71 7.47 -3.56 -17.42
C LYS A 71 6.89 -4.98 -17.38
N PRO A 72 7.71 -6.02 -17.63
CA PRO A 72 7.26 -7.41 -17.68
C PRO A 72 6.96 -8.01 -16.30
N GLU A 73 7.17 -7.25 -15.23
CA GLU A 73 6.84 -7.70 -13.87
C GLU A 73 5.33 -7.74 -13.65
N GLY A 74 4.91 -8.75 -12.89
CA GLY A 74 3.54 -8.91 -12.40
C GLY A 74 3.19 -7.93 -11.28
N THR A 75 1.91 -7.82 -10.96
CA THR A 75 1.48 -7.12 -9.74
C THR A 75 1.88 -7.95 -8.53
N SER A 76 2.56 -7.35 -7.55
CA SER A 76 2.87 -8.03 -6.29
C SER A 76 1.61 -8.20 -5.46
N PHE A 77 1.59 -9.16 -4.53
CA PHE A 77 0.43 -9.30 -3.65
C PHE A 77 0.24 -8.06 -2.77
N GLY A 78 1.34 -7.41 -2.36
CA GLY A 78 1.30 -6.13 -1.65
C GLY A 78 0.56 -5.05 -2.45
N ASP A 79 0.94 -4.86 -3.72
CA ASP A 79 0.29 -3.91 -4.64
C ASP A 79 -1.19 -4.25 -4.83
N LEU A 80 -1.52 -5.53 -4.99
CA LEU A 80 -2.91 -5.99 -5.10
C LEU A 80 -3.73 -5.57 -3.88
N THR A 81 -3.22 -5.75 -2.65
CA THR A 81 -3.95 -5.30 -1.46
C THR A 81 -4.16 -3.79 -1.40
N ILE A 82 -3.23 -2.99 -1.95
CA ILE A 82 -3.37 -1.53 -2.03
C ILE A 82 -4.46 -1.17 -3.05
N ILE A 83 -4.48 -1.84 -4.21
CA ILE A 83 -5.50 -1.66 -5.25
C ILE A 83 -6.90 -2.04 -4.73
N GLN A 84 -7.02 -3.17 -4.02
CA GLN A 84 -8.28 -3.60 -3.42
C GLN A 84 -8.81 -2.61 -2.38
N GLU A 85 -7.92 -2.05 -1.56
CA GLU A 85 -8.31 -0.99 -0.60
C GLU A 85 -8.71 0.31 -1.30
N PHE A 86 -8.07 0.65 -2.43
CA PHE A 86 -8.49 1.77 -3.28
C PHE A 86 -9.91 1.54 -3.83
N GLU A 87 -10.22 0.36 -4.38
CA GLU A 87 -11.55 0.03 -4.89
C GLU A 87 -12.63 0.11 -3.79
N LYS A 88 -12.32 -0.39 -2.58
CA LYS A 88 -13.20 -0.26 -1.41
C LYS A 88 -13.42 1.20 -1.01
N ALA A 89 -12.38 2.03 -1.05
CA ALA A 89 -12.48 3.45 -0.74
C ALA A 89 -13.33 4.19 -1.79
N CYS A 90 -13.13 3.91 -3.08
CA CYS A 90 -13.94 4.43 -4.18
C CYS A 90 -15.43 4.13 -4.01
N ALA A 91 -15.77 2.87 -3.71
CA ALA A 91 -17.15 2.44 -3.46
C ALA A 91 -17.76 3.11 -2.22
N ARG A 92 -16.96 3.33 -1.17
CA ARG A 92 -17.40 3.98 0.07
C ARG A 92 -17.58 5.49 -0.08
N PHE A 93 -16.77 6.14 -0.92
CA PHE A 93 -16.73 7.58 -1.09
C PHE A 93 -16.91 7.97 -2.56
N PRO A 94 -18.09 7.69 -3.17
CA PRO A 94 -18.30 7.85 -4.60
C PRO A 94 -18.22 9.31 -5.08
N MET A 95 -18.54 10.27 -4.20
CA MET A 95 -18.54 11.72 -4.49
C MET A 95 -17.24 12.40 -4.05
N SER A 96 -16.17 11.64 -3.83
CA SER A 96 -14.89 12.16 -3.37
C SER A 96 -13.79 11.76 -4.33
N GLU A 97 -12.74 12.60 -4.39
CA GLU A 97 -11.51 12.18 -5.03
C GLU A 97 -10.85 11.09 -4.17
N VAL A 98 -10.54 9.97 -4.81
CA VAL A 98 -9.80 8.86 -4.20
C VAL A 98 -8.64 8.54 -5.12
N PHE A 99 -7.43 8.41 -4.59
CA PHE A 99 -6.25 8.07 -5.39
C PHE A 99 -5.21 7.33 -4.54
N ILE A 100 -4.35 6.57 -5.21
CA ILE A 100 -3.20 5.94 -4.58
C ILE A 100 -2.02 6.90 -4.67
N TRP A 101 -1.53 7.38 -3.53
CA TRP A 101 -0.26 8.10 -3.48
C TRP A 101 0.88 7.09 -3.37
N SER A 102 1.77 7.06 -4.37
CA SER A 102 2.91 6.15 -4.42
C SER A 102 4.07 6.79 -5.18
N LEU A 103 5.29 6.30 -4.95
CA LEU A 103 6.43 6.57 -5.83
C LEU A 103 6.48 5.63 -7.03
N ASP A 104 5.73 4.52 -6.98
CA ASP A 104 5.54 3.61 -8.11
C ASP A 104 4.55 4.22 -9.11
N SER A 105 5.01 4.45 -10.34
CA SER A 105 4.20 5.01 -11.44
C SER A 105 2.97 4.17 -11.77
N ASP A 106 3.04 2.85 -11.58
CA ASP A 106 1.96 1.93 -11.93
C ASP A 106 0.80 2.11 -10.96
N LEU A 107 1.11 2.31 -9.68
CA LEU A 107 0.13 2.64 -8.64
C LEU A 107 -0.40 4.09 -8.75
N GLN A 108 0.41 5.04 -9.23
CA GLN A 108 -0.04 6.43 -9.43
C GLN A 108 -1.18 6.57 -10.45
N SER A 109 -1.35 5.59 -11.34
CA SER A 109 -2.42 5.58 -12.34
C SER A 109 -3.82 5.43 -11.74
N TYR A 110 -3.94 4.95 -10.49
CA TYR A 110 -5.22 4.72 -9.82
C TYR A 110 -5.78 6.01 -9.22
N ARG A 111 -6.84 6.54 -9.83
CA ARG A 111 -7.57 7.73 -9.40
C ARG A 111 -9.05 7.66 -9.77
N GLN A 112 -9.91 8.02 -8.84
CA GLN A 112 -11.32 8.34 -9.04
C GLN A 112 -11.50 9.84 -8.80
N ASN A 113 -12.21 10.51 -9.70
CA ASN A 113 -12.68 11.89 -9.50
C ASN A 113 -14.12 11.87 -8.95
N PRO A 114 -14.57 12.94 -8.26
CA PRO A 114 -15.92 13.06 -7.72
C PRO A 114 -17.06 12.93 -8.74
#